data_AF-A0AAJ5NF88-F1
#
_entry.id   AF-A0AAJ5NF88-F1
#
_cell.length_a   1.000
_cell.length_b   1.000
_cell.length_c   1.000
_cell.angle_alpha   90.00
_cell.angle_beta   90.00
_cell.angle_gamma   90.00
#
_symmetry.space_group_name_H-M   'P 1'
#
loop_
_entity.id
_entity.type
_entity.pdbx_description
1 polymer ?
#
loop_
_entity_poly.entity_id
_entity_poly.type
_entity_poly.pdbx_seq_one_letter_code
_entity_poly.pdbx_strand_id
1 'polypeptide(L)'
;MTAARLYHDHRTLAERPKLSSIRKSAPLMANSSRQAVSSINGYDYQIWRTVQAWLQLQPGEELYVECAEDYDIIGPDFATVVQVKSSRSNITLGSKDTLAAIASFWDLVQLNDGHLPIKMLFLSRGSIGRERDAAFGQEKGLEVWRAAAGGNSAAIRKLAAYLVEREEVPSSLKEFLRTQNETTQRQLVFSRIDWCLGQPGTEAIAKSVREIAGRIASDRGLDPTVVDSAVNACLAHCYSAATKIEVELRRLTVETREYVLSKATSLNVPLTIELLRSIQLAPRNSSVVEALRGFRETLGGGVAPMPSQPHGVARKPRSTAVAQAVESLINALYQEVSSTAAEQLAYDRFHAFWRGMVVEVVQRWRKSYGIEMADPRGCIYHGHLLLAARDPISNALSDRAIEVRARVTESMTYTPIDGERITLNARSEPDRVNSLRWNLDVNLEGGRCTTTSTLHNHFFWHPSHTDDWYEHEQFLSYAHIVEKLLLGWEPVGYVSYNVGEGAPANPVHPELISIVSHITSNELSSIRSRVAKIQTAYRVSEEVTFPLGFSDEYFNPALSEDAIERAMYSLTGKLRAGPGPEFTTRIPVVSLDRGRGIWLACRGWYLQFEIGPQIWPRMGGTQSICFPVNRT
;
A
#
# COMPACT_ATOMS: atom_id res chain seq x y z
N MET A 1 22.90 -73.63 28.75
CA MET A 1 22.42 -72.45 29.51
C MET A 1 23.22 -71.23 29.01
N THR A 2 22.71 -70.49 28.01
CA THR A 2 21.99 -69.19 28.14
C THR A 2 22.82 -68.16 28.91
N ALA A 3 23.63 -67.30 28.28
CA ALA A 3 23.35 -66.12 27.43
C ALA A 3 23.25 -64.81 28.23
N ALA A 4 24.28 -63.96 28.09
CA ALA A 4 24.21 -62.50 28.16
C ALA A 4 25.55 -61.93 27.63
N ARG A 5 25.58 -61.52 26.35
CA ARG A 5 26.67 -60.72 25.76
C ARG A 5 26.15 -59.30 25.56
N LEU A 6 26.65 -58.38 26.38
CA LEU A 6 26.52 -56.94 26.20
C LEU A 6 27.52 -56.49 25.14
N TYR A 7 27.04 -56.05 23.98
CA TYR A 7 27.83 -55.38 22.96
C TYR A 7 27.59 -53.86 23.09
N HIS A 8 28.66 -53.12 23.32
CA HIS A 8 28.76 -51.69 23.04
C HIS A 8 28.81 -51.50 21.52
N ASP A 9 27.91 -50.70 20.96
CA ASP A 9 28.03 -50.23 19.57
C ASP A 9 27.66 -48.75 19.46
N HIS A 10 28.48 -48.03 18.71
CA HIS A 10 28.41 -46.61 18.42
C HIS A 10 27.28 -46.31 17.44
N ARG A 11 26.31 -45.47 17.81
CA ARG A 11 25.45 -44.75 16.85
C ARG A 11 25.23 -43.29 17.25
N THR A 12 26.03 -42.44 16.61
CA THR A 12 25.65 -41.18 15.92
C THR A 12 24.62 -40.24 16.57
N LEU A 13 25.10 -39.03 16.86
CA LEU A 13 24.34 -37.78 16.72
C LEU A 13 23.61 -37.74 15.37
N ALA A 14 22.30 -37.93 15.42
CA ALA A 14 21.32 -37.63 14.39
C ALA A 14 20.07 -37.20 15.16
N GLU A 15 19.33 -36.14 14.89
CA GLU A 15 19.35 -35.08 13.90
C GLU A 15 18.37 -34.05 14.49
N ARG A 16 18.78 -32.79 14.73
CA ARG A 16 17.77 -31.73 14.86
C ARG A 16 16.94 -31.75 13.57
N PRO A 17 15.60 -31.59 13.59
CA PRO A 17 14.86 -31.47 12.34
C PRO A 17 15.47 -30.28 11.59
N LYS A 18 16.20 -30.57 10.52
CA LYS A 18 16.62 -29.54 9.56
C LYS A 18 15.33 -28.83 9.21
N LEU A 19 15.26 -27.52 9.45
CA LEU A 19 14.25 -26.68 8.82
C LEU A 19 14.25 -27.10 7.36
N SER A 20 13.22 -27.85 6.96
CA SER A 20 13.04 -28.28 5.60
C SER A 20 13.10 -27.01 4.80
N SER A 21 14.09 -26.93 3.90
CA SER A 21 14.25 -25.84 2.95
C SER A 21 12.86 -25.42 2.49
N ILE A 22 12.41 -24.22 2.87
CA ILE A 22 11.26 -23.59 2.24
C ILE A 22 11.60 -23.69 0.75
N ARG A 23 10.87 -24.53 0.01
CA ARG A 23 11.04 -24.59 -1.44
C ARG A 23 10.68 -23.18 -1.88
N LYS A 24 11.68 -22.35 -2.18
CA LYS A 24 11.45 -21.11 -2.91
C LYS A 24 10.75 -21.56 -4.19
N SER A 25 9.45 -21.34 -4.27
CA SER A 25 8.69 -21.59 -5.49
C SER A 25 9.39 -20.79 -6.58
N ALA A 26 9.96 -21.50 -7.56
CA ALA A 26 10.59 -20.83 -8.68
C ALA A 26 9.51 -20.00 -9.40
N PRO A 27 9.83 -18.77 -9.81
CA PRO A 27 8.89 -17.98 -10.60
C PRO A 27 8.54 -18.74 -11.88
N LEU A 28 7.31 -18.57 -12.35
CA LEU A 28 6.88 -19.17 -13.61
C LEU A 28 7.81 -18.72 -14.74
N MET A 29 8.31 -19.67 -15.53
CA MET A 29 9.13 -19.40 -16.71
C MET A 29 8.23 -18.78 -17.79
N ALA A 30 8.41 -17.49 -18.05
CA ALA A 30 7.68 -16.76 -19.09
C ALA A 30 8.57 -16.49 -20.31
N ASN A 31 7.93 -16.30 -21.47
CA ASN A 31 8.64 -15.84 -22.67
C ASN A 31 9.14 -14.40 -22.45
N SER A 32 10.46 -14.21 -22.46
CA SER A 32 11.10 -12.91 -22.24
C SER A 32 10.68 -11.85 -23.26
N SER A 33 10.29 -12.23 -24.49
CA SER A 33 9.80 -11.27 -25.50
C SER A 33 8.41 -10.72 -25.20
N ARG A 34 7.65 -11.35 -24.29
CA ARG A 34 6.33 -10.87 -23.84
C ARG A 34 6.40 -10.05 -22.55
N GLN A 35 7.59 -9.95 -21.95
CA GLN A 35 7.77 -9.18 -20.72
C GLN A 35 7.86 -7.69 -21.05
N ALA A 36 7.15 -6.85 -20.30
CA ALA A 36 7.15 -5.40 -20.49
C ALA A 36 8.42 -4.69 -19.97
N VAL A 37 9.48 -5.43 -19.60
CA VAL A 37 10.68 -4.90 -18.95
C VAL A 37 11.33 -3.79 -19.78
N SER A 38 11.43 -3.96 -21.11
CA SER A 38 12.00 -2.92 -21.98
C SER A 38 11.16 -1.64 -22.02
N SER A 39 9.83 -1.77 -22.00
CA SER A 39 8.91 -0.63 -22.00
C SER A 39 8.93 0.10 -20.68
N ILE A 40 8.86 -0.63 -19.55
CA ILE A 40 8.96 -0.06 -18.19
C ILE A 40 10.29 0.70 -18.03
N ASN A 41 11.41 0.09 -18.43
CA ASN A 41 12.71 0.77 -18.38
C ASN A 41 12.79 2.01 -19.29
N GLY A 42 12.01 2.04 -20.38
CA GLY A 42 11.84 3.20 -21.24
C GLY A 42 11.19 4.36 -20.50
N TYR A 43 9.98 4.12 -19.97
CA TYR A 43 9.22 5.12 -19.23
C TYR A 43 9.94 5.60 -17.97
N ASP A 44 10.56 4.69 -17.21
CA ASP A 44 11.32 5.06 -16.02
C ASP A 44 12.48 5.99 -16.38
N TYR A 45 13.25 5.66 -17.43
CA TYR A 45 14.36 6.50 -17.86
C TYR A 45 13.89 7.89 -18.30
N GLN A 46 12.77 7.97 -19.02
CA GLN A 46 12.16 9.22 -19.43
C GLN A 46 11.74 10.07 -18.21
N ILE A 47 10.99 9.50 -17.27
CA ILE A 47 10.54 10.22 -16.07
C ILE A 47 11.73 10.70 -15.22
N TRP A 48 12.78 9.90 -15.07
CA TRP A 48 14.01 10.34 -14.39
C TRP A 48 14.67 11.54 -15.08
N ARG A 49 14.65 11.61 -16.41
CA ARG A 49 15.12 12.76 -17.18
C ARG A 49 14.21 13.98 -17.01
N THR A 50 12.90 13.77 -16.99
CA THR A 50 11.91 14.82 -16.72
C THR A 50 12.10 15.43 -15.33
N VAL A 51 12.29 14.61 -14.28
CA VAL A 51 12.59 15.10 -12.93
C VAL A 51 13.90 15.87 -12.89
N GLN A 52 14.94 15.36 -13.57
CA GLN A 52 16.23 16.06 -13.65
C GLN A 52 16.06 17.45 -14.27
N ALA A 53 15.33 17.55 -15.38
CA ALA A 53 15.05 18.81 -16.06
C ALA A 53 14.22 19.75 -15.16
N TRP A 54 13.17 19.25 -14.51
CA TRP A 54 12.31 20.05 -13.65
C TRP A 54 13.04 20.63 -12.44
N LEU A 55 13.90 19.84 -11.80
CA LEU A 55 14.75 20.33 -10.70
C LEU A 55 15.73 21.43 -11.14
N GLN A 56 16.07 21.49 -12.42
CA GLN A 56 16.99 22.46 -13.00
C GLN A 56 16.29 23.60 -13.74
N LEU A 57 14.95 23.62 -13.74
CA LEU A 57 14.12 24.63 -14.40
C LEU A 57 14.45 26.04 -13.88
N GLN A 58 14.67 26.97 -14.80
CA GLN A 58 14.99 28.36 -14.50
C GLN A 58 13.70 29.18 -14.23
N PRO A 59 13.81 30.33 -13.55
CA PRO A 59 12.67 31.23 -13.38
C PRO A 59 12.08 31.66 -14.74
N GLY A 60 10.75 31.56 -14.88
CA GLY A 60 10.06 31.89 -16.13
C GLY A 60 10.06 30.78 -17.19
N GLU A 61 10.68 29.63 -16.91
CA GLU A 61 10.51 28.42 -17.70
C GLU A 61 9.37 27.56 -17.16
N GLU A 62 8.68 26.89 -18.07
CA GLU A 62 7.62 25.92 -17.77
C GLU A 62 7.92 24.60 -18.47
N LEU A 63 7.79 23.49 -17.75
CA LEU A 63 7.97 22.15 -18.31
C LEU A 63 6.62 21.49 -18.56
N TYR A 64 6.42 20.90 -19.74
CA TYR A 64 5.24 20.13 -20.09
C TYR A 64 5.63 18.66 -20.29
N VAL A 65 4.85 17.74 -19.74
CA VAL A 65 5.16 16.29 -19.79
C VAL A 65 4.26 15.63 -20.84
N GLU A 66 4.81 14.83 -21.74
CA GLU A 66 4.04 14.09 -22.76
C GLU A 66 3.11 15.00 -23.60
N CYS A 67 3.58 16.18 -24.00
CA CYS A 67 2.77 17.16 -24.73
C CYS A 67 3.11 17.21 -26.22
N ALA A 68 4.24 17.83 -26.58
CA ALA A 68 4.76 17.81 -27.95
C ALA A 68 5.69 16.62 -28.16
N GLU A 69 6.63 16.44 -27.24
CA GLU A 69 7.47 15.24 -27.13
C GLU A 69 7.41 14.68 -25.69
N ASP A 70 8.35 13.81 -25.35
CA ASP A 70 8.41 13.14 -24.04
C ASP A 70 8.40 14.13 -22.86
N TYR A 71 9.10 15.25 -23.00
CA TYR A 71 8.89 16.47 -22.22
C TYR A 71 9.37 17.71 -22.98
N ASP A 72 8.78 18.86 -22.67
CA ASP A 72 9.05 20.13 -23.34
C ASP A 72 9.33 21.21 -22.30
N ILE A 73 10.19 22.17 -22.60
CA ILE A 73 10.49 23.33 -21.75
C ILE A 73 10.22 24.60 -22.54
N ILE A 74 9.24 25.39 -22.11
CA ILE A 74 8.90 26.67 -22.70
C ILE A 74 9.54 27.77 -21.87
N GLY A 75 10.53 28.45 -22.43
CA GLY A 75 11.19 29.61 -21.81
C GLY A 75 10.76 30.93 -22.46
N PRO A 76 11.37 32.06 -22.07
CA PRO A 76 11.01 33.38 -22.60
C PRO A 76 11.42 33.59 -24.06
N ASP A 77 12.53 32.98 -24.49
CA ASP A 77 13.14 33.24 -25.79
C ASP A 77 13.00 32.07 -26.77
N PHE A 78 12.80 30.85 -26.26
CA PHE A 78 12.70 29.63 -27.07
C PHE A 78 11.92 28.54 -26.34
N ALA A 79 11.32 27.65 -27.13
CA ALA A 79 10.77 26.38 -26.66
C ALA A 79 11.75 25.25 -26.95
N THR A 80 11.98 24.36 -26.01
CA THR A 80 12.83 23.18 -26.16
C THR A 80 11.98 21.92 -26.04
N VAL A 81 11.80 21.19 -27.13
CA VAL A 81 11.13 19.89 -27.10
C VAL A 81 12.16 18.79 -26.95
N VAL A 82 11.89 17.78 -26.11
CA VAL A 82 12.89 16.77 -25.77
C VAL A 82 12.32 15.38 -26.00
N GLN A 83 13.01 14.61 -26.83
CA GLN A 83 12.72 13.21 -27.08
C GLN A 83 13.79 12.33 -26.42
N VAL A 84 13.38 11.29 -25.71
CA VAL A 84 14.20 10.45 -24.84
C VAL A 84 14.13 8.99 -25.27
N LYS A 85 15.29 8.36 -25.44
CA LYS A 85 15.42 6.94 -25.76
C LYS A 85 16.34 6.25 -24.76
N SER A 86 15.82 5.21 -24.09
CA SER A 86 16.58 4.41 -23.14
C SER A 86 17.46 3.32 -23.79
N SER A 87 17.33 3.12 -25.11
CA SER A 87 18.07 2.11 -25.86
C SER A 87 19.57 2.44 -25.95
N ARG A 88 20.41 1.40 -25.85
CA ARG A 88 21.88 1.50 -26.02
C ARG A 88 22.32 1.31 -27.48
N SER A 89 21.40 1.00 -28.39
CA SER A 89 21.73 0.79 -29.79
C SER A 89 22.27 2.07 -30.43
N ASN A 90 23.29 1.94 -31.28
CA ASN A 90 23.87 3.10 -31.98
C ASN A 90 22.81 3.81 -32.83
N ILE A 91 22.86 5.14 -32.81
CA ILE A 91 21.96 6.02 -33.56
C ILE A 91 22.68 6.53 -34.80
N THR A 92 22.01 6.44 -35.95
CA THR A 92 22.50 6.95 -37.24
C THR A 92 21.49 7.96 -37.78
N LEU A 93 21.89 8.83 -38.71
CA LEU A 93 21.02 9.81 -39.34
C LEU A 93 19.87 9.14 -40.11
N GLY A 94 20.14 8.02 -40.77
CA GLY A 94 19.16 7.25 -41.53
C GLY A 94 18.33 6.28 -40.70
N SER A 95 18.46 6.28 -39.37
CA SER A 95 17.63 5.40 -38.54
C SER A 95 16.19 5.91 -38.50
N LYS A 96 15.22 4.99 -38.45
CA LYS A 96 13.78 5.34 -38.46
C LYS A 96 13.44 6.34 -37.35
N ASP A 97 13.97 6.13 -36.15
CA ASP A 97 13.73 7.03 -35.00
C ASP A 97 14.31 8.43 -35.25
N THR A 98 15.48 8.52 -35.88
CA THR A 98 16.13 9.81 -36.21
C THR A 98 15.35 10.59 -37.27
N LEU A 99 14.92 9.91 -38.34
CA LEU A 99 14.13 10.54 -39.40
C LEU A 99 12.75 10.96 -38.89
N ALA A 100 12.12 10.14 -38.04
CA ALA A 100 10.87 10.49 -37.37
C ALA A 100 11.01 11.72 -36.45
N ALA A 101 12.12 11.83 -35.71
CA ALA A 101 12.40 13.00 -34.89
C ALA A 101 12.56 14.29 -35.72
N ILE A 102 13.26 14.20 -36.87
CA ILE A 102 13.41 15.33 -37.79
C ILE A 102 12.06 15.75 -38.37
N ALA A 103 11.21 14.78 -38.74
CA ALA A 103 9.87 15.04 -39.24
C ALA A 103 9.00 15.71 -38.16
N SER A 104 8.97 15.14 -36.94
CA SER A 104 8.24 15.69 -35.80
C SER A 104 8.67 17.12 -35.47
N PHE A 105 9.97 17.38 -35.41
CA PHE A 105 10.51 18.72 -35.22
C PHE A 105 9.99 19.70 -36.28
N TRP A 106 10.01 19.30 -37.55
CA TRP A 106 9.55 20.17 -38.62
C TRP A 106 8.06 20.46 -38.53
N ASP A 107 7.25 19.44 -38.25
CA ASP A 107 5.82 19.61 -38.08
C ASP A 107 5.50 20.53 -36.89
N LEU A 108 6.24 20.40 -35.78
CA LEU A 108 6.13 21.30 -34.63
C LEU A 108 6.48 22.75 -34.98
N VAL A 109 7.55 22.97 -35.75
CA VAL A 109 7.91 24.31 -36.25
C VAL A 109 6.80 24.90 -37.12
N GLN A 110 6.17 24.10 -37.98
CA GLN A 110 5.08 24.56 -38.84
C GLN A 110 3.79 24.85 -38.06
N LEU A 111 3.42 23.98 -37.12
CA LEU A 111 2.21 24.12 -36.31
C LEU A 111 2.26 25.33 -35.36
N ASN A 112 3.47 25.76 -35.00
CA ASN A 112 3.72 26.86 -34.08
C ASN A 112 4.38 28.05 -34.78
N ASP A 113 4.12 28.24 -36.08
CA ASP A 113 4.60 29.42 -36.80
C ASP A 113 4.04 30.70 -36.16
N GLY A 114 4.89 31.72 -35.99
CA GLY A 114 4.56 32.94 -35.24
C GLY A 114 4.67 32.84 -33.71
N HIS A 115 5.03 31.68 -33.16
CA HIS A 115 5.38 31.50 -31.74
C HIS A 115 6.90 31.55 -31.50
N LEU A 116 7.33 31.20 -30.29
CA LEU A 116 8.74 31.13 -29.91
C LEU A 116 9.51 30.15 -30.80
N PRO A 117 10.77 30.46 -31.14
CA PRO A 117 11.65 29.51 -31.84
C PRO A 117 11.75 28.17 -31.10
N ILE A 118 11.48 27.07 -31.80
CA ILE A 118 11.57 25.71 -31.26
C ILE A 118 12.98 25.16 -31.48
N LYS A 119 13.56 24.56 -30.43
CA LYS A 119 14.74 23.70 -30.47
C LYS A 119 14.34 22.28 -30.06
N MET A 120 14.98 21.28 -30.62
CA MET A 120 14.79 19.88 -30.24
C MET A 120 16.07 19.32 -29.63
N LEU A 121 15.94 18.62 -28.50
CA LEU A 121 16.98 17.77 -27.93
C LEU A 121 16.59 16.31 -28.13
N PHE A 122 17.41 15.57 -28.87
CA PHE A 122 17.25 14.12 -29.00
C PHE A 122 18.24 13.41 -28.07
N LEU A 123 17.73 12.83 -27.00
CA LEU A 123 18.50 12.17 -25.96
C LEU A 123 18.50 10.65 -26.13
N SER A 124 19.67 10.05 -26.26
CA SER A 124 19.80 8.60 -26.30
C SER A 124 21.05 8.09 -25.61
N ARG A 125 20.95 6.89 -25.04
CA ARG A 125 22.09 6.16 -24.46
C ARG A 125 22.98 5.52 -25.53
N GLY A 126 22.48 5.40 -26.76
CA GLY A 126 23.24 4.94 -27.92
C GLY A 126 24.32 5.94 -28.33
N SER A 127 25.42 5.43 -28.90
CA SER A 127 26.48 6.27 -29.49
C SER A 127 26.20 6.56 -30.97
N ILE A 128 26.95 7.50 -31.57
CA ILE A 128 26.85 7.76 -33.01
C ILE A 128 27.36 6.55 -33.79
N GLY A 129 26.46 5.94 -34.56
CA GLY A 129 26.75 4.88 -35.52
C GLY A 129 27.05 5.42 -36.92
N ARG A 130 27.46 4.52 -37.81
CA ARG A 130 27.71 4.81 -39.22
C ARG A 130 26.51 4.39 -40.05
N GLU A 131 26.16 5.17 -41.07
CA GLU A 131 25.09 4.78 -42.00
C GLU A 131 25.42 3.46 -42.69
N ARG A 132 24.38 2.68 -42.97
CA ARG A 132 24.51 1.47 -43.80
C ARG A 132 24.64 1.82 -45.27
N ASP A 133 24.00 2.91 -45.70
CA ASP A 133 24.19 3.43 -47.04
C ASP A 133 25.51 4.20 -47.13
N ALA A 134 26.12 4.20 -48.32
CA ALA A 134 27.40 4.87 -48.54
C ALA A 134 27.27 6.41 -48.67
N ALA A 135 26.12 6.98 -48.28
CA ALA A 135 25.77 8.37 -48.58
C ALA A 135 26.71 9.40 -47.96
N PHE A 136 27.36 9.05 -46.86
CA PHE A 136 28.38 9.89 -46.22
C PHE A 136 29.82 9.37 -46.37
N GLY A 137 30.04 8.30 -47.12
CA GLY A 137 31.36 7.70 -47.30
C GLY A 137 31.90 7.13 -45.98
N GLN A 138 33.03 7.68 -45.50
CA GLN A 138 33.65 7.29 -44.22
C GLN A 138 33.15 8.11 -43.03
N GLU A 139 32.45 9.21 -43.27
CA GLU A 139 31.90 10.07 -42.21
C GLU A 139 30.60 9.49 -41.66
N LYS A 140 30.30 9.75 -40.38
CA LYS A 140 29.00 9.40 -39.79
C LYS A 140 28.00 10.53 -40.05
N GLY A 141 26.77 10.19 -40.43
CA GLY A 141 25.76 11.19 -40.81
C GLY A 141 25.49 12.26 -39.73
N LEU A 142 25.46 11.85 -38.46
CA LEU A 142 25.26 12.80 -37.34
C LEU A 142 26.50 13.65 -37.01
N GLU A 143 27.70 13.23 -37.40
CA GLU A 143 28.90 14.08 -37.32
C GLU A 143 28.85 15.15 -38.42
N VAL A 144 28.40 14.79 -39.62
CA VAL A 144 28.09 15.75 -40.70
C VAL A 144 27.00 16.72 -40.26
N TRP A 145 25.95 16.26 -39.56
CA TRP A 145 24.93 17.12 -38.94
C TRP A 145 25.54 18.18 -38.02
N ARG A 146 26.40 17.76 -37.08
CA ARG A 146 27.08 18.70 -36.17
C ARG A 146 27.93 19.72 -36.93
N ALA A 147 28.62 19.32 -37.99
CA ALA A 147 29.38 20.25 -38.82
C ALA A 147 28.46 21.26 -39.54
N ALA A 148 27.31 20.83 -40.05
CA ALA A 148 26.33 21.71 -40.68
C ALA A 148 25.71 22.70 -39.68
N ALA A 149 25.32 22.23 -38.49
CA ALA A 149 24.88 23.08 -37.39
C ALA A 149 25.92 24.14 -37.01
N GLY A 150 27.20 23.76 -37.06
CA GLY A 150 28.35 24.64 -36.85
C GLY A 150 28.63 25.65 -37.97
N GLY A 151 27.96 25.58 -39.12
CA GLY A 151 28.15 26.53 -40.23
C GLY A 151 28.94 26.01 -41.43
N ASN A 152 29.26 24.71 -41.48
CA ASN A 152 29.96 24.15 -42.63
C ASN A 152 29.02 24.00 -43.84
N SER A 153 29.16 24.88 -44.83
CA SER A 153 28.41 24.88 -46.09
C SER A 153 28.42 23.54 -46.85
N ALA A 154 29.55 22.85 -46.89
CA ALA A 154 29.64 21.55 -47.58
C ALA A 154 28.80 20.48 -46.86
N ALA A 155 28.82 20.50 -45.52
CA ALA A 155 28.01 19.60 -44.71
C ALA A 155 26.51 19.92 -44.86
N ILE A 156 26.13 21.20 -44.90
CA ILE A 156 24.74 21.64 -45.12
C ILE A 156 24.20 21.09 -46.43
N ARG A 157 24.91 21.28 -47.55
CA ARG A 157 24.51 20.75 -48.87
C ARG A 157 24.39 19.23 -48.86
N LYS A 158 25.34 18.53 -48.22
CA LYS A 158 25.36 17.07 -48.13
C LYS A 158 24.14 16.53 -47.36
N LEU A 159 23.76 17.18 -46.26
CA LEU A 159 22.57 16.80 -45.48
C LEU A 159 21.28 17.12 -46.20
N ALA A 160 21.16 18.31 -46.81
CA ALA A 160 19.97 18.69 -47.57
C ALA A 160 19.71 17.67 -48.69
N ALA A 161 20.74 17.32 -49.47
CA ALA A 161 20.65 16.28 -50.50
C ALA A 161 20.28 14.91 -49.91
N TYR A 162 20.87 14.53 -48.77
CA TYR A 162 20.57 13.26 -48.12
C TYR A 162 19.10 13.15 -47.66
N LEU A 163 18.58 14.20 -47.02
CA LEU A 163 17.23 14.21 -46.43
C LEU A 163 16.13 14.31 -47.50
N VAL A 164 16.40 15.01 -48.60
CA VAL A 164 15.45 15.16 -49.71
C VAL A 164 15.07 13.81 -50.34
N GLU A 165 15.97 12.84 -50.31
CA GLU A 165 15.77 11.49 -50.84
C GLU A 165 15.08 10.52 -49.85
N ARG A 166 14.82 10.94 -48.61
CA ARG A 166 14.23 10.06 -47.58
C ARG A 166 12.72 10.12 -47.62
N GLU A 167 12.07 8.96 -47.64
CA GLU A 167 10.61 8.88 -47.71
C GLU A 167 9.95 9.49 -46.46
N GLU A 168 10.54 9.24 -45.29
CA GLU A 168 10.06 9.69 -43.98
C GLU A 168 10.12 11.21 -43.78
N VAL A 169 10.88 11.93 -44.62
CA VAL A 169 11.00 13.40 -44.53
C VAL A 169 9.77 14.05 -45.20
N PRO A 170 9.02 14.92 -44.50
CA PRO A 170 7.82 15.55 -45.05
C PRO A 170 8.10 16.37 -46.31
N SER A 171 7.15 16.38 -47.25
CA SER A 171 7.29 17.12 -48.52
C SER A 171 7.55 18.62 -48.32
N SER A 172 6.98 19.23 -47.27
CA SER A 172 7.22 20.63 -46.91
C SER A 172 8.68 20.88 -46.49
N LEU A 173 9.28 19.97 -45.72
CA LEU A 173 10.71 20.05 -45.36
C LEU A 173 11.60 19.82 -46.58
N LYS A 174 11.24 18.87 -47.45
CA LYS A 174 11.99 18.64 -48.72
C LYS A 174 11.98 19.90 -49.58
N GLU A 175 10.84 20.55 -49.71
CA GLU A 175 10.71 21.79 -50.48
C GLU A 175 11.52 22.93 -49.86
N PHE A 176 11.46 23.08 -48.54
CA PHE A 176 12.29 24.04 -47.79
C PHE A 176 13.79 23.80 -48.04
N LEU A 177 14.25 22.55 -47.97
CA LEU A 177 15.66 22.19 -48.19
C LEU A 177 16.12 22.38 -49.65
N ARG A 178 15.21 22.37 -50.63
CA ARG A 178 15.53 22.65 -52.03
C ARG A 178 15.57 24.14 -52.36
N THR A 179 14.69 24.92 -51.73
CA THR A 179 14.44 26.32 -52.11
C THR A 179 15.21 27.33 -51.27
N GLN A 180 15.45 27.04 -49.99
CA GLN A 180 16.09 27.97 -49.08
C GLN A 180 17.61 27.92 -49.18
N ASN A 181 18.27 29.05 -48.91
CA ASN A 181 19.72 29.12 -48.89
C ASN A 181 20.32 28.42 -47.66
N GLU A 182 21.61 28.08 -47.71
CA GLU A 182 22.32 27.34 -46.67
C GLU A 182 22.28 28.01 -45.28
N THR A 183 22.28 29.35 -45.24
CA THR A 183 22.21 30.10 -43.98
C THR A 183 20.85 29.90 -43.31
N THR A 184 19.76 30.01 -44.09
CA THR A 184 18.40 29.78 -43.62
C THR A 184 18.19 28.31 -43.21
N GLN A 185 18.69 27.36 -44.00
CA GLN A 185 18.60 25.93 -43.68
C GLN A 185 19.29 25.60 -42.34
N ARG A 186 20.48 26.16 -42.12
CA ARG A 186 21.18 26.03 -40.84
C ARG A 186 20.38 26.64 -39.70
N GLN A 187 19.95 27.89 -39.84
CA GLN A 187 19.34 28.65 -38.76
C GLN A 187 17.97 28.11 -38.34
N LEU A 188 17.20 27.56 -39.27
CA LEU A 188 15.84 27.08 -39.01
C LEU A 188 15.75 25.58 -38.75
N VAL A 189 16.72 24.78 -39.22
CA VAL A 189 16.70 23.32 -39.06
C VAL A 189 17.95 22.81 -38.37
N PHE A 190 19.11 22.86 -39.02
CA PHE A 190 20.27 22.08 -38.57
C PHE A 190 20.84 22.53 -37.22
N SER A 191 20.80 23.83 -36.92
CA SER A 191 21.27 24.39 -35.63
C SER A 191 20.22 24.32 -34.51
N ARG A 192 19.01 23.83 -34.80
CA ARG A 192 17.91 23.74 -33.84
C ARG A 192 17.67 22.33 -33.33
N ILE A 193 18.29 21.30 -33.91
CA ILE A 193 18.23 19.92 -33.42
C ILE A 193 19.60 19.51 -32.88
N ASP A 194 19.65 19.22 -31.58
CA ASP A 194 20.84 18.72 -30.90
C ASP A 194 20.75 17.22 -30.63
N TRP A 195 21.72 16.48 -31.15
CA TRP A 195 21.86 15.04 -30.97
C TRP A 195 22.70 14.73 -29.73
N CYS A 196 22.02 14.63 -28.59
CA CYS A 196 22.59 14.33 -27.27
C CYS A 196 22.70 12.81 -27.06
N LEU A 197 23.74 12.23 -27.65
CA LEU A 197 24.00 10.78 -27.67
C LEU A 197 25.02 10.36 -26.60
N GLY A 198 25.07 9.07 -26.30
CA GLY A 198 25.96 8.51 -25.27
C GLY A 198 25.56 8.89 -23.84
N GLN A 199 24.28 9.16 -23.62
CA GLN A 199 23.77 9.57 -22.31
C GLN A 199 23.93 8.45 -21.26
N PRO A 200 24.11 8.81 -19.98
CA PRO A 200 24.29 7.85 -18.90
C PRO A 200 23.03 7.01 -18.65
N GLY A 201 23.18 5.87 -17.97
CA GLY A 201 22.05 5.00 -17.61
C GLY A 201 21.18 5.57 -16.49
N THR A 202 20.00 4.96 -16.29
CA THR A 202 19.00 5.37 -15.29
C THR A 202 19.58 5.53 -13.89
N GLU A 203 20.43 4.60 -13.42
CA GLU A 203 21.05 4.68 -12.10
C GLU A 203 21.92 5.93 -11.91
N ALA A 204 22.68 6.30 -12.95
CA ALA A 204 23.53 7.48 -12.93
C ALA A 204 22.70 8.77 -13.00
N ILE A 205 21.58 8.77 -13.74
CA ILE A 205 20.62 9.88 -13.71
C ILE A 205 19.97 10.01 -12.34
N ALA A 206 19.53 8.91 -11.74
CA ALA A 206 18.93 8.91 -10.41
C ALA A 206 19.91 9.42 -9.34
N LYS A 207 21.21 9.09 -9.47
CA LYS A 207 22.26 9.67 -8.63
C LYS A 207 22.39 11.18 -8.85
N SER A 208 22.45 11.62 -10.10
CA SER A 208 22.52 13.06 -10.43
C SER A 208 21.31 13.84 -9.92
N VAL A 209 20.10 13.28 -10.01
CA VAL A 209 18.88 13.87 -9.46
C VAL A 209 18.98 14.02 -7.94
N ARG A 210 19.45 13.00 -7.22
CA ARG A 210 19.69 13.12 -5.77
C ARG A 210 20.74 14.17 -5.44
N GLU A 211 21.81 14.30 -6.23
CA GLU A 211 22.83 15.33 -6.04
C GLU A 211 22.27 16.74 -6.27
N ILE A 212 21.40 16.93 -7.28
CA ILE A 212 20.72 18.20 -7.54
C ILE A 212 19.76 18.53 -6.38
N ALA A 213 18.91 17.59 -5.98
CA ALA A 213 17.99 17.77 -4.86
C ALA A 213 18.74 18.03 -3.54
N GLY A 214 19.88 17.37 -3.32
CA GLY A 214 20.76 17.59 -2.17
C GLY A 214 21.37 18.99 -2.14
N ARG A 215 21.79 19.53 -3.29
CA ARG A 215 22.21 20.94 -3.39
C ARG A 215 21.07 21.89 -3.07
N ILE A 216 19.89 21.67 -3.66
CA ILE A 216 18.70 22.47 -3.39
C ILE A 216 18.33 22.45 -1.90
N ALA A 217 18.41 21.28 -1.25
CA ALA A 217 18.17 21.14 0.19
C ALA A 217 19.24 21.88 1.02
N SER A 218 20.52 21.72 0.68
CA SER A 218 21.63 22.41 1.34
C SER A 218 21.53 23.94 1.22
N ASP A 219 21.19 24.46 0.03
CA ASP A 219 21.01 25.89 -0.22
C ASP A 219 19.84 26.48 0.61
N ARG A 220 18.89 25.63 1.03
CA ARG A 220 17.77 25.97 1.91
C ARG A 220 18.06 25.71 3.39
N GLY A 221 19.26 25.24 3.74
CA GLY A 221 19.61 24.85 5.11
C GLY A 221 18.82 23.65 5.64
N LEU A 222 18.30 22.79 4.76
CA LEU A 222 17.55 21.60 5.11
C LEU A 222 18.47 20.41 5.37
N ASP A 223 18.03 19.52 6.27
CA ASP A 223 18.80 18.32 6.61
C ASP A 223 18.89 17.35 5.42
N PRO A 224 20.07 16.78 5.10
CA PRO A 224 20.24 15.84 3.99
C PRO A 224 19.29 14.62 4.03
N THR A 225 18.74 14.27 5.18
CA THR A 225 17.77 13.16 5.33
C THR A 225 16.48 13.37 4.52
N VAL A 226 16.13 14.62 4.17
CA VAL A 226 14.90 14.93 3.41
C VAL A 226 15.03 14.70 1.89
N VAL A 227 16.26 14.47 1.40
CA VAL A 227 16.55 14.40 -0.05
C VAL A 227 15.80 13.27 -0.73
N ASP A 228 15.75 12.08 -0.14
CA ASP A 228 15.04 10.95 -0.74
C ASP A 228 13.51 11.19 -0.77
N SER A 229 12.95 11.82 0.27
CA SER A 229 11.54 12.22 0.30
C SER A 229 11.22 13.25 -0.79
N ALA A 230 12.08 14.25 -0.97
CA ALA A 230 11.96 15.24 -2.03
C ALA A 230 12.00 14.61 -3.43
N VAL A 231 12.98 13.72 -3.67
CA VAL A 231 13.11 13.03 -4.96
C VAL A 231 11.91 12.13 -5.25
N ASN A 232 11.43 11.37 -4.26
CA ASN A 232 10.25 10.53 -4.41
C ASN A 232 8.99 11.35 -4.70
N ALA A 233 8.83 12.50 -4.05
CA ALA A 233 7.71 13.40 -4.31
C ALA A 233 7.77 13.97 -5.74
N CYS A 234 8.94 14.37 -6.23
CA CYS A 234 9.12 14.83 -7.59
C CYS A 234 8.81 13.72 -8.62
N LEU A 235 9.30 12.50 -8.40
CA LEU A 235 8.99 11.35 -9.26
C LEU A 235 7.48 11.09 -9.31
N ALA A 236 6.83 10.98 -8.15
CA ALA A 236 5.40 10.74 -8.06
C ALA A 236 4.60 11.84 -8.78
N HIS A 237 5.04 13.09 -8.67
CA HIS A 237 4.40 14.21 -9.35
C HIS A 237 4.58 14.13 -10.89
N CYS A 238 5.78 13.83 -11.38
CA CYS A 238 6.02 13.65 -12.82
C CYS A 238 5.26 12.45 -13.41
N TYR A 239 5.20 11.31 -12.71
CA TYR A 239 4.36 10.18 -13.12
C TYR A 239 2.89 10.56 -13.16
N SER A 240 2.40 11.29 -12.15
CA SER A 240 1.01 11.75 -12.14
C SER A 240 0.71 12.65 -13.33
N ALA A 241 1.57 13.63 -13.60
CA ALA A 241 1.47 14.55 -14.73
C ALA A 241 1.43 13.82 -16.07
N ALA A 242 2.33 12.84 -16.30
CA ALA A 242 2.37 12.05 -17.52
C ALA A 242 1.07 11.28 -17.82
N THR A 243 0.25 11.00 -16.79
CA THR A 243 -1.00 10.24 -16.93
C THR A 243 -2.26 11.09 -17.06
N LYS A 244 -2.18 12.42 -16.94
CA LYS A 244 -3.36 13.31 -17.06
C LYS A 244 -3.78 13.46 -18.51
N ILE A 245 -5.02 13.84 -18.78
CA ILE A 245 -5.49 14.08 -20.16
C ILE A 245 -5.32 15.56 -20.52
N GLU A 246 -5.60 16.44 -19.56
CA GLU A 246 -5.57 17.88 -19.72
C GLU A 246 -4.13 18.41 -19.69
N VAL A 247 -3.74 19.20 -20.72
CA VAL A 247 -2.40 19.79 -20.87
C VAL A 247 -1.99 20.61 -19.65
N GLU A 248 -2.92 21.39 -19.07
CA GLU A 248 -2.67 22.19 -17.87
C GLU A 248 -2.28 21.35 -16.64
N LEU A 249 -2.72 20.09 -16.58
CA LEU A 249 -2.35 19.17 -15.50
C LEU A 249 -1.05 18.40 -15.81
N ARG A 250 -0.51 18.55 -17.01
CA ARG A 250 0.82 18.05 -17.41
C ARG A 250 1.92 19.13 -17.29
N ARG A 251 1.55 20.34 -16.85
CA ARG A 251 2.43 21.50 -16.70
C ARG A 251 3.11 21.53 -15.33
N LEU A 252 4.43 21.63 -15.33
CA LEU A 252 5.32 21.69 -14.18
C LEU A 252 6.09 23.01 -14.19
N THR A 253 5.93 23.84 -13.18
CA THR A 253 6.63 25.13 -13.08
C THR A 253 7.64 25.14 -11.93
N VAL A 254 8.43 26.21 -11.84
CA VAL A 254 9.28 26.46 -10.66
C VAL A 254 8.42 26.56 -9.41
N GLU A 255 7.29 27.25 -9.44
CA GLU A 255 6.38 27.39 -8.30
C GLU A 255 5.83 26.04 -7.85
N THR A 256 5.41 25.18 -8.80
CA THR A 256 4.96 23.82 -8.48
C THR A 256 6.11 22.97 -7.95
N ARG A 257 7.34 23.12 -8.46
CA ARG A 257 8.54 22.46 -7.91
C ARG A 257 8.75 22.89 -6.47
N GLU A 258 8.75 24.20 -6.23
CA GLU A 258 8.93 24.78 -4.92
C GLU A 258 7.85 24.30 -3.96
N TYR A 259 6.60 24.22 -4.42
CA TYR A 259 5.49 23.67 -3.64
C TYR A 259 5.66 22.18 -3.34
N VAL A 260 6.05 21.35 -4.32
CA VAL A 260 6.23 19.90 -4.12
C VAL A 260 7.43 19.63 -3.20
N LEU A 261 8.55 20.31 -3.41
CA LEU A 261 9.71 20.25 -2.55
C LEU A 261 9.36 20.74 -1.15
N SER A 262 8.80 21.94 -1.03
CA SER A 262 8.35 22.50 0.24
C SER A 262 7.37 21.57 0.94
N LYS A 263 6.38 20.98 0.27
CA LYS A 263 5.46 20.02 0.91
C LYS A 263 6.17 18.75 1.36
N ALA A 264 7.18 18.29 0.62
CA ALA A 264 7.95 17.09 0.94
C ALA A 264 9.02 17.33 2.02
N THR A 265 9.48 18.58 2.18
CA THR A 265 10.58 18.96 3.08
C THR A 265 10.19 19.90 4.20
N SER A 266 9.00 20.51 4.16
CA SER A 266 8.49 21.37 5.20
C SER A 266 8.02 20.53 6.37
N LEU A 267 8.56 20.85 7.53
CA LEU A 267 7.74 20.86 8.73
C LEU A 267 6.84 22.10 8.64
N ASN A 268 5.53 21.97 8.80
CA ASN A 268 4.59 23.09 8.71
C ASN A 268 4.85 24.13 9.83
N VAL A 269 5.61 25.20 9.52
CA VAL A 269 5.95 26.31 10.44
C VAL A 269 5.07 27.60 10.30
N PRO A 270 4.14 27.81 9.36
CA PRO A 270 3.43 29.12 9.29
C PRO A 270 2.47 29.40 10.45
N LEU A 271 2.00 28.39 11.19
CA LEU A 271 1.14 28.62 12.36
C LEU A 271 1.93 29.12 13.58
N THR A 272 3.25 28.94 13.65
CA THR A 272 3.99 29.12 14.91
C THR A 272 4.01 30.56 15.42
N ILE A 273 4.03 31.57 14.54
CA ILE A 273 4.06 32.99 14.96
C ILE A 273 2.66 33.51 15.36
N GLU A 274 1.60 33.05 14.71
CA GLU A 274 0.21 33.37 15.07
C GLU A 274 -0.27 32.56 16.30
N LEU A 275 0.16 31.29 16.44
CA LEU A 275 -0.07 30.46 17.61
C LEU A 275 0.68 31.00 18.85
N LEU A 276 1.91 31.51 18.69
CA LEU A 276 2.66 32.16 19.79
C LEU A 276 1.97 33.45 20.29
N ARG A 277 1.19 34.14 19.46
CA ARG A 277 0.36 35.29 19.89
C ARG A 277 -0.97 34.85 20.53
N SER A 278 -1.50 33.68 20.18
CA SER A 278 -2.77 33.16 20.71
C SER A 278 -2.63 32.23 21.93
N ILE A 279 -1.44 31.68 22.18
CA ILE A 279 -1.06 30.98 23.44
C ILE A 279 -0.82 32.05 24.52
N GLN A 280 -1.89 32.73 24.91
CA GLN A 280 -2.00 33.39 26.22
C GLN A 280 -2.52 32.41 27.28
N LEU A 281 -2.49 31.10 27.04
CA LEU A 281 -3.01 30.07 27.94
C LEU A 281 -2.05 28.88 28.02
N ALA A 282 -1.37 28.79 29.17
CA ALA A 282 -0.64 27.67 29.78
C ALA A 282 -0.14 26.49 28.88
N PRO A 283 1.19 26.23 28.81
CA PRO A 283 1.74 25.01 28.18
C PRO A 283 1.17 23.73 28.82
N ARG A 284 0.79 22.75 28.00
CA ARG A 284 0.22 21.46 28.47
C ARG A 284 1.27 20.38 28.71
N ASN A 285 2.46 20.49 28.11
CA ASN A 285 3.50 19.47 28.19
C ASN A 285 4.52 19.79 29.29
N SER A 286 4.77 18.84 30.20
CA SER A 286 5.63 19.05 31.37
C SER A 286 7.08 19.40 31.00
N SER A 287 7.58 18.87 29.89
CA SER A 287 8.93 19.15 29.35
C SER A 287 9.10 20.61 28.91
N VAL A 288 8.05 21.22 28.32
CA VAL A 288 8.07 22.62 27.87
C VAL A 288 7.91 23.57 29.05
N VAL A 289 7.12 23.18 30.07
CA VAL A 289 7.05 23.90 31.35
C VAL A 289 8.42 23.90 32.06
N GLU A 290 9.12 22.77 32.08
CA GLU A 290 10.47 22.66 32.67
C GLU A 290 11.53 23.44 31.89
N ALA A 291 11.50 23.41 30.55
CA ALA A 291 12.40 24.19 29.72
C ALA A 291 12.15 25.71 29.87
N LEU A 292 10.89 26.14 29.93
CA LEU A 292 10.51 27.53 30.21
C LEU A 292 10.94 27.97 31.61
N ARG A 293 10.84 27.08 32.61
CA ARG A 293 11.30 27.33 33.97
C ARG A 293 12.83 27.50 34.02
N GLY A 294 13.59 26.58 33.43
CA GLY A 294 15.06 26.67 33.35
C GLY A 294 15.55 27.90 32.58
N PHE A 295 14.85 28.27 31.50
CA PHE A 295 15.13 29.50 30.76
C PHE A 295 14.87 30.76 31.60
N ARG A 296 13.75 30.81 32.34
CA ARG A 296 13.42 31.91 33.26
C ARG A 296 14.38 32.02 34.44
N GLU A 297 14.81 30.91 35.02
CA GLU A 297 15.82 30.87 36.09
C GLU A 297 17.18 31.39 35.60
N THR A 298 17.56 31.06 34.36
CA THR A 298 18.78 31.53 33.70
C THR A 298 18.75 33.05 33.44
N LEU A 299 17.57 33.61 33.13
CA LEU A 299 17.36 35.05 32.99
C LEU A 299 17.23 35.78 34.34
N GLY A 300 16.66 35.11 35.36
CA GLY A 300 16.37 35.65 36.70
C GLY A 300 17.56 35.72 37.64
N GLY A 301 18.63 34.94 37.41
CA GLY A 301 19.90 35.03 38.17
C GLY A 301 20.68 36.35 37.97
N GLY A 302 20.11 37.32 37.25
CA GLY A 302 20.70 38.60 36.93
C GLY A 302 20.30 39.79 37.80
N VAL A 303 19.34 39.66 38.73
CA VAL A 303 18.88 40.80 39.55
C VAL A 303 18.69 40.40 41.01
N ALA A 304 19.77 40.52 41.80
CA ALA A 304 19.72 40.70 43.24
C ALA A 304 20.64 41.88 43.61
N PRO A 305 20.26 42.73 44.59
CA PRO A 305 20.88 44.03 44.81
C PRO A 305 22.30 43.91 45.36
N MET A 306 23.20 44.78 44.88
CA MET A 306 24.59 44.85 45.33
C MET A 306 24.71 45.12 46.83
N PRO A 307 25.61 44.42 47.55
CA PRO A 307 26.42 45.03 48.57
C PRO A 307 27.72 45.55 47.94
N SER A 308 28.09 46.76 48.33
CA SER A 308 29.30 47.46 47.96
C SER A 308 30.56 46.74 48.46
N GLN A 309 31.47 46.36 47.56
CA GLN A 309 32.92 46.40 47.79
C GLN A 309 33.73 46.25 46.48
N PRO A 310 34.93 46.85 46.39
CA PRO A 310 35.68 47.00 45.13
C PRO A 310 36.80 45.96 44.94
N HIS A 311 37.23 45.87 43.69
CA HIS A 311 38.43 45.23 43.13
C HIS A 311 38.35 43.74 42.71
N GLY A 312 38.31 43.55 41.39
CA GLY A 312 39.32 42.76 40.71
C GLY A 312 39.07 41.25 40.57
N VAL A 313 38.02 40.83 39.86
CA VAL A 313 37.99 39.51 39.19
C VAL A 313 37.18 39.60 37.90
N ALA A 314 37.77 39.13 36.80
CA ALA A 314 37.16 39.03 35.49
C ALA A 314 35.82 38.25 35.53
N ARG A 315 34.71 38.92 35.19
CA ARG A 315 33.46 38.23 34.86
C ARG A 315 33.58 37.63 33.46
N LYS A 316 33.65 36.29 33.39
CA LYS A 316 33.48 35.51 32.15
C LYS A 316 32.15 35.85 31.46
N PRO A 317 32.07 35.78 30.12
CA PRO A 317 30.91 36.21 29.36
C PRO A 317 29.68 35.34 29.65
N ARG A 318 28.54 35.99 29.87
CA ARG A 318 27.19 35.43 30.06
C ARG A 318 26.62 34.69 28.82
N SER A 319 27.40 34.30 27.82
CA SER A 319 26.85 33.89 26.52
C SER A 319 26.51 32.40 26.40
N THR A 320 27.26 31.48 27.02
CA THR A 320 27.07 30.04 26.76
C THR A 320 25.85 29.45 27.46
N ALA A 321 25.63 29.81 28.73
CA ALA A 321 24.49 29.29 29.50
C ALA A 321 23.14 29.81 28.97
N VAL A 322 23.09 31.08 28.54
CA VAL A 322 21.90 31.65 27.90
C VAL A 322 21.67 31.01 26.53
N ALA A 323 22.71 30.80 25.73
CA ALA A 323 22.58 30.11 24.44
C ALA A 323 22.05 28.67 24.61
N GLN A 324 22.59 27.91 25.57
CA GLN A 324 22.12 26.55 25.88
C GLN A 324 20.68 26.52 26.39
N ALA A 325 20.27 27.51 27.18
CA ALA A 325 18.90 27.63 27.67
C ALA A 325 17.92 28.02 26.54
N VAL A 326 18.32 28.89 25.61
CA VAL A 326 17.56 29.22 24.39
C VAL A 326 17.43 27.98 23.50
N GLU A 327 18.52 27.26 23.27
CA GLU A 327 18.55 26.06 22.43
C GLU A 327 17.70 24.92 23.00
N SER A 328 17.74 24.73 24.32
CA SER A 328 16.88 23.76 25.01
C SER A 328 15.40 24.11 24.92
N LEU A 329 15.06 25.41 25.01
CA LEU A 329 13.68 25.88 24.84
C LEU A 329 13.20 25.74 23.39
N ILE A 330 14.05 26.08 22.42
CA ILE A 330 13.76 25.89 20.99
C ILE A 330 13.52 24.41 20.69
N ASN A 331 14.37 23.52 21.20
CA ASN A 331 14.23 22.08 20.99
C ASN A 331 12.95 21.52 21.64
N ALA A 332 12.61 21.95 22.85
CA ALA A 332 11.38 21.52 23.52
C ALA A 332 10.12 22.01 22.77
N LEU A 333 10.12 23.26 22.32
CA LEU A 333 9.04 23.83 21.50
C LEU A 333 8.97 23.18 20.11
N TYR A 334 10.12 22.87 19.51
CA TYR A 334 10.19 22.17 18.22
C TYR A 334 9.62 20.75 18.32
N GLN A 335 9.86 20.04 19.42
CA GLN A 335 9.26 18.72 19.67
C GLN A 335 7.75 18.80 19.87
N GLU A 336 7.25 19.78 20.62
CA GLU A 336 5.80 20.00 20.79
C GLU A 336 5.14 20.37 19.44
N VAL A 337 5.70 21.32 18.69
CA VAL A 337 5.20 21.74 17.37
C VAL A 337 5.30 20.62 16.33
N SER A 338 6.37 19.83 16.32
CA SER A 338 6.52 18.68 15.42
C SER A 338 5.52 17.58 15.71
N SER A 339 5.17 17.35 16.99
CA SER A 339 4.12 16.41 17.38
C SER A 339 2.74 16.87 16.86
N THR A 340 2.41 18.15 17.01
CA THR A 340 1.13 18.71 16.54
C THR A 340 1.05 18.81 15.01
N ALA A 341 2.15 19.13 14.31
CA ALA A 341 2.18 19.19 12.85
C ALA A 341 2.11 17.79 12.21
N ALA A 342 2.72 16.78 12.82
CA ALA A 342 2.58 15.38 12.43
C ALA A 342 1.14 14.88 12.64
N GLU A 343 0.50 15.27 13.76
CA GLU A 343 -0.92 15.01 14.03
C GLU A 343 -1.84 15.65 12.96
N GLN A 344 -1.58 16.90 12.53
CA GLN A 344 -2.39 17.57 11.51
C GLN A 344 -2.22 16.98 10.10
N LEU A 345 -1.00 16.65 9.68
CA LEU A 345 -0.77 16.00 8.38
C LEU A 345 -1.29 14.56 8.36
N ALA A 346 -1.24 13.86 9.50
CA ALA A 346 -1.91 12.58 9.68
C ALA A 346 -3.43 12.76 9.60
N TYR A 347 -3.97 13.81 10.22
CA TYR A 347 -5.39 14.16 10.17
C TYR A 347 -5.89 14.45 8.76
N ASP A 348 -5.17 15.25 7.96
CA ASP A 348 -5.60 15.58 6.58
C ASP A 348 -5.57 14.36 5.66
N ARG A 349 -4.54 13.50 5.79
CA ARG A 349 -4.46 12.24 5.03
C ARG A 349 -5.53 11.24 5.47
N PHE A 350 -5.75 11.12 6.77
CA PHE A 350 -6.79 10.30 7.37
C PHE A 350 -8.18 10.76 6.91
N HIS A 351 -8.44 12.06 6.94
CA HIS A 351 -9.70 12.65 6.47
C HIS A 351 -9.89 12.44 4.97
N ALA A 352 -8.86 12.66 4.14
CA ALA A 352 -8.95 12.45 2.70
C ALA A 352 -9.23 10.99 2.32
N PHE A 353 -8.57 10.04 3.00
CA PHE A 353 -8.83 8.61 2.87
C PHE A 353 -10.28 8.26 3.15
N TRP A 354 -10.79 8.63 4.34
CA TRP A 354 -12.14 8.26 4.75
C TRP A 354 -13.20 8.94 3.91
N ARG A 355 -13.00 10.21 3.53
CA ARG A 355 -13.88 10.93 2.61
C ARG A 355 -13.96 10.23 1.26
N GLY A 356 -12.82 9.93 0.64
CA GLY A 356 -12.78 9.27 -0.66
C GLY A 356 -13.49 7.92 -0.66
N MET A 357 -13.17 7.07 0.33
CA MET A 357 -13.74 5.74 0.45
C MET A 357 -15.26 5.77 0.67
N VAL A 358 -15.74 6.57 1.63
CA VAL A 358 -17.18 6.62 1.94
C VAL A 358 -17.98 7.20 0.77
N VAL A 359 -17.48 8.27 0.15
CA VAL A 359 -18.15 8.88 -1.01
C VAL A 359 -18.28 7.86 -2.14
N GLU A 360 -17.22 7.13 -2.46
CA GLU A 360 -17.27 6.15 -3.55
C GLU A 360 -18.22 4.98 -3.25
N VAL A 361 -18.16 4.42 -2.04
CA VAL A 361 -19.02 3.31 -1.63
C VAL A 361 -20.50 3.72 -1.64
N VAL A 362 -20.83 4.85 -1.01
CA VAL A 362 -22.21 5.36 -0.93
C VAL A 362 -22.75 5.72 -2.31
N GLN A 363 -21.94 6.34 -3.17
CA GLN A 363 -22.30 6.64 -4.55
C GLN A 363 -22.74 5.38 -5.31
N ARG A 364 -21.97 4.29 -5.20
CA ARG A 364 -22.30 3.03 -5.88
C ARG A 364 -23.55 2.38 -5.31
N TRP A 365 -23.71 2.35 -3.99
CA TRP A 365 -24.91 1.77 -3.37
C TRP A 365 -26.18 2.52 -3.74
N ARG A 366 -26.20 3.85 -3.63
CA ARG A 366 -27.36 4.66 -4.02
C ARG A 366 -27.70 4.50 -5.49
N LYS A 367 -26.68 4.45 -6.37
CA LYS A 367 -26.88 4.17 -7.80
C LYS A 367 -27.54 2.81 -8.03
N SER A 368 -27.14 1.75 -7.32
CA SER A 368 -27.73 0.42 -7.45
C SER A 368 -29.22 0.37 -7.07
N TYR A 369 -29.67 1.28 -6.20
CA TYR A 369 -31.09 1.39 -5.79
C TYR A 369 -31.84 2.54 -6.48
N GLY A 370 -31.22 3.23 -7.44
CA GLY A 370 -31.85 4.34 -8.17
C GLY A 370 -32.12 5.58 -7.29
N ILE A 371 -31.34 5.76 -6.22
CA ILE A 371 -31.48 6.88 -5.28
C ILE A 371 -30.57 8.03 -5.75
N GLU A 372 -31.13 9.24 -5.85
CA GLU A 372 -30.37 10.42 -6.24
C GLU A 372 -29.33 10.83 -5.18
N MET A 373 -28.21 11.39 -5.64
CA MET A 373 -27.15 11.85 -4.74
C MET A 373 -27.54 13.02 -3.86
N ALA A 374 -28.46 13.85 -4.33
CA ALA A 374 -28.96 15.00 -3.59
C ALA A 374 -30.03 14.62 -2.54
N ASP A 375 -30.48 13.36 -2.50
CA ASP A 375 -31.49 12.93 -1.55
C ASP A 375 -30.93 12.97 -0.11
N PRO A 376 -31.48 13.82 0.77
CA PRO A 376 -30.96 13.98 2.12
C PRO A 376 -31.33 12.81 3.04
N ARG A 377 -32.19 11.89 2.60
CA ARG A 377 -32.61 10.74 3.40
C ARG A 377 -31.44 9.78 3.58
N GLY A 378 -31.24 9.35 4.82
CA GLY A 378 -30.36 8.22 5.10
C GLY A 378 -30.99 6.90 4.63
N CYS A 379 -30.16 5.98 4.16
CA CYS A 379 -30.59 4.69 3.64
C CYS A 379 -30.01 3.54 4.47
N ILE A 380 -30.75 2.44 4.52
CA ILE A 380 -30.33 1.19 5.16
C ILE A 380 -30.22 0.12 4.08
N TYR A 381 -29.08 -0.58 4.06
CA TYR A 381 -28.76 -1.63 3.11
C TYR A 381 -28.33 -2.91 3.83
N HIS A 382 -28.51 -4.05 3.15
CA HIS A 382 -27.76 -5.27 3.45
C HIS A 382 -26.49 -5.25 2.60
N GLY A 383 -25.37 -4.88 3.21
CA GLY A 383 -24.06 -4.82 2.56
C GLY A 383 -23.18 -6.00 2.95
N HIS A 384 -21.98 -6.02 2.38
CA HIS A 384 -20.98 -7.06 2.65
C HIS A 384 -19.64 -6.44 3.02
N LEU A 385 -18.94 -7.08 3.94
CA LEU A 385 -17.61 -6.72 4.43
C LEU A 385 -16.66 -7.90 4.22
N LEU A 386 -15.40 -7.64 3.91
CA LEU A 386 -14.35 -8.66 3.94
C LEU A 386 -13.47 -8.41 5.15
N LEU A 387 -13.33 -9.43 5.99
CA LEU A 387 -12.43 -9.42 7.14
C LEU A 387 -11.21 -10.29 6.83
N ALA A 388 -10.03 -9.69 6.89
CA ALA A 388 -8.74 -10.34 6.64
C ALA A 388 -7.78 -10.07 7.81
N ALA A 389 -6.56 -10.60 7.72
CA ALA A 389 -5.49 -10.32 8.67
C ALA A 389 -4.23 -9.85 7.93
N ARG A 390 -3.43 -9.01 8.58
CA ARG A 390 -2.18 -8.48 8.05
C ARG A 390 -1.02 -8.81 9.00
N ASP A 391 0.09 -9.25 8.44
CA ASP A 391 1.34 -9.41 9.20
C ASP A 391 1.92 -8.02 9.51
N PRO A 392 2.05 -7.62 10.79
CA PRO A 392 2.56 -6.30 11.14
C PRO A 392 4.04 -6.09 10.76
N ILE A 393 4.80 -7.17 10.50
CA ILE A 393 6.22 -7.08 10.16
C ILE A 393 6.42 -7.05 8.64
N SER A 394 5.83 -8.01 7.92
CA SER A 394 6.02 -8.12 6.47
C SER A 394 5.01 -7.33 5.64
N ASN A 395 3.94 -6.82 6.27
CA ASN A 395 2.80 -6.17 5.62
C ASN A 395 2.03 -7.10 4.64
N ALA A 396 2.26 -8.42 4.71
CA ALA A 396 1.55 -9.41 3.91
C ALA A 396 0.11 -9.60 4.40
N LEU A 397 -0.83 -9.79 3.46
CA LEU A 397 -2.22 -10.10 3.75
C LEU A 397 -2.44 -11.62 3.86
N SER A 398 -3.45 -12.02 4.63
CA SER A 398 -3.89 -13.41 4.73
C SER A 398 -4.39 -13.91 3.38
N ASP A 399 -4.12 -15.18 3.08
CA ASP A 399 -4.51 -15.85 1.84
C ASP A 399 -6.01 -16.19 1.79
N ARG A 400 -6.68 -16.20 2.95
CA ARG A 400 -8.15 -16.23 3.05
C ARG A 400 -8.69 -14.97 3.72
N ALA A 401 -9.94 -14.66 3.44
CA ALA A 401 -10.72 -13.62 4.11
C ALA A 401 -12.11 -14.18 4.45
N ILE A 402 -12.71 -13.68 5.52
CA ILE A 402 -14.09 -14.00 5.89
C ILE A 402 -14.99 -13.01 5.17
N GLU A 403 -15.94 -13.53 4.39
CA GLU A 403 -17.03 -12.72 3.87
C GLU A 403 -18.10 -12.58 4.95
N VAL A 404 -18.37 -11.35 5.36
CA VAL A 404 -19.33 -11.07 6.44
C VAL A 404 -20.45 -10.19 5.91
N ARG A 405 -21.69 -10.65 6.05
CA ARG A 405 -22.86 -9.80 5.81
C ARG A 405 -22.88 -8.67 6.85
N ALA A 406 -23.34 -7.49 6.45
CA ALA A 406 -23.45 -6.34 7.32
C ALA A 406 -24.75 -5.58 7.09
N ARG A 407 -25.35 -5.11 8.18
CA ARG A 407 -26.33 -4.04 8.11
C ARG A 407 -25.57 -2.74 7.97
N VAL A 408 -25.83 -2.02 6.88
CA VAL A 408 -25.17 -0.75 6.62
C VAL A 408 -26.17 0.38 6.60
N THR A 409 -25.84 1.48 7.25
CA THR A 409 -26.63 2.72 7.23
C THR A 409 -25.75 3.85 6.76
N GLU A 410 -26.21 4.61 5.79
CA GLU A 410 -25.53 5.82 5.34
C GLU A 410 -26.46 7.02 5.36
N SER A 411 -25.88 8.21 5.47
CA SER A 411 -26.55 9.46 5.15
C SER A 411 -25.51 10.42 4.60
N MET A 412 -25.81 11.04 3.46
CA MET A 412 -25.00 12.07 2.86
C MET A 412 -25.86 13.31 2.59
N THR A 413 -25.45 14.45 3.15
CA THR A 413 -26.07 15.75 2.91
C THR A 413 -24.98 16.78 2.66
N TYR A 414 -25.21 17.64 1.67
CA TYR A 414 -24.36 18.80 1.40
C TYR A 414 -25.26 20.02 1.31
N THR A 415 -25.15 20.93 2.28
CA THR A 415 -25.82 22.24 2.19
C THR A 415 -24.76 23.35 2.28
N PRO A 416 -24.97 24.48 1.60
CA PRO A 416 -24.06 25.63 1.73
C PRO A 416 -24.00 26.21 3.16
N ILE A 417 -24.97 25.88 4.03
CA ILE A 417 -25.12 26.44 5.37
C ILE A 417 -24.55 25.50 6.43
N ASP A 418 -24.86 24.20 6.36
CA ASP A 418 -24.45 23.19 7.34
C ASP A 418 -23.15 22.48 6.93
N GLY A 419 -22.66 22.75 5.72
CA GLY A 419 -21.50 22.10 5.13
C GLY A 419 -21.79 20.67 4.69
N GLU A 420 -20.73 19.88 4.60
CA GLU A 420 -20.86 18.46 4.33
C GLU A 420 -21.09 17.68 5.63
N ARG A 421 -22.09 16.79 5.60
CA ARG A 421 -22.28 15.73 6.57
C ARG A 421 -22.42 14.39 5.86
N ILE A 422 -21.50 13.46 6.14
CA ILE A 422 -21.51 12.09 5.63
C ILE A 422 -21.38 11.14 6.81
N THR A 423 -22.30 10.19 6.92
CA THR A 423 -22.21 9.09 7.88
C THR A 423 -22.25 7.77 7.14
N LEU A 424 -21.41 6.84 7.58
CA LEU A 424 -21.43 5.44 7.17
C LEU A 424 -21.25 4.57 8.41
N ASN A 425 -22.25 3.76 8.71
CA ASN A 425 -22.24 2.84 9.83
C ASN A 425 -22.45 1.44 9.28
N ALA A 426 -21.40 0.62 9.27
CA ALA A 426 -21.49 -0.79 8.93
C ALA A 426 -21.36 -1.64 10.20
N ARG A 427 -22.33 -2.55 10.38
CA ARG A 427 -22.36 -3.50 11.48
C ARG A 427 -22.45 -4.88 10.91
N SER A 428 -21.38 -5.65 11.04
CA SER A 428 -21.43 -7.04 10.62
C SER A 428 -22.52 -7.79 11.39
N GLU A 429 -23.28 -8.60 10.68
CA GLU A 429 -24.39 -9.37 11.21
C GLU A 429 -23.88 -10.66 11.83
N PRO A 430 -24.58 -11.22 12.83
CA PRO A 430 -24.26 -12.53 13.37
C PRO A 430 -24.31 -13.59 12.27
N ASP A 431 -23.35 -14.50 12.30
CA ASP A 431 -23.23 -15.63 11.37
C ASP A 431 -23.10 -16.94 12.16
N ARG A 432 -23.57 -18.04 11.58
CA ARG A 432 -23.49 -19.38 12.16
C ARG A 432 -22.07 -19.90 12.23
N VAL A 433 -21.15 -19.41 11.41
CA VAL A 433 -19.78 -19.93 11.30
C VAL A 433 -18.70 -18.97 11.79
N ASN A 434 -19.08 -17.75 12.21
CA ASN A 434 -18.14 -16.67 12.55
C ASN A 434 -18.64 -15.85 13.76
N SER A 435 -17.85 -15.79 14.85
CA SER A 435 -18.12 -14.85 15.97
C SER A 435 -17.58 -13.44 15.78
N LEU A 436 -16.64 -13.23 14.87
CA LEU A 436 -15.94 -11.97 14.73
C LEU A 436 -16.91 -10.93 14.18
N ARG A 437 -17.17 -9.92 15.00
CA ARG A 437 -18.08 -8.84 14.67
C ARG A 437 -17.31 -7.57 14.40
N TRP A 438 -17.32 -7.14 13.15
CA TRP A 438 -16.70 -5.89 12.75
C TRP A 438 -17.73 -4.76 12.75
N ASN A 439 -17.44 -3.74 13.55
CA ASN A 439 -18.20 -2.50 13.61
C ASN A 439 -17.34 -1.38 13.03
N LEU A 440 -17.83 -0.79 11.94
CA LEU A 440 -17.24 0.38 11.31
C LEU A 440 -18.22 1.56 11.42
N ASP A 441 -17.75 2.67 11.97
CA ASP A 441 -18.44 3.96 11.93
C ASP A 441 -17.50 4.99 11.33
N VAL A 442 -18.03 5.76 10.40
CA VAL A 442 -17.37 6.91 9.80
C VAL A 442 -18.36 8.06 9.85
N ASN A 443 -17.99 9.14 10.53
CA ASN A 443 -18.74 10.38 10.54
C ASN A 443 -17.83 11.51 10.08
N LEU A 444 -18.26 12.19 9.02
CA LEU A 444 -17.64 13.37 8.44
C LEU A 444 -18.63 14.51 8.63
N GLU A 445 -18.27 15.52 9.41
CA GLU A 445 -19.15 16.66 9.68
C GLU A 445 -18.33 17.94 9.83
N GLY A 446 -18.60 18.95 9.00
CA GLY A 446 -17.97 20.27 9.14
C GLY A 446 -16.44 20.24 9.11
N GLY A 447 -15.85 19.34 8.30
CA GLY A 447 -14.40 19.14 8.21
C GLY A 447 -13.79 18.30 9.33
N ARG A 448 -14.62 17.73 10.23
CA ARG A 448 -14.22 16.75 11.24
C ARG A 448 -14.46 15.33 10.76
N CYS A 449 -13.45 14.48 10.88
CA CYS A 449 -13.57 13.05 10.65
C CYS A 449 -13.40 12.28 11.96
N THR A 450 -14.43 11.56 12.37
CA THR A 450 -14.36 10.61 13.48
C THR A 450 -14.66 9.23 12.95
N THR A 451 -13.76 8.28 13.20
CA THR A 451 -13.98 6.89 12.77
C THR A 451 -13.72 5.91 13.90
N THR A 452 -14.54 4.89 13.99
CA THR A 452 -14.29 3.73 14.84
C THR A 452 -14.37 2.47 13.99
N SER A 453 -13.30 1.67 14.01
CA SER A 453 -13.24 0.38 13.33
C SER A 453 -12.81 -0.63 14.37
N THR A 454 -13.76 -1.43 14.88
CA THR A 454 -13.54 -2.30 16.04
C THR A 454 -13.99 -3.72 15.76
N LEU A 455 -13.18 -4.67 16.20
CA LEU A 455 -13.48 -6.10 16.13
C LEU A 455 -13.85 -6.60 17.52
N HIS A 456 -15.02 -7.19 17.63
CA HIS A 456 -15.53 -7.79 18.87
C HIS A 456 -15.77 -9.27 18.66
N ASN A 457 -15.68 -10.02 19.74
CA ASN A 457 -16.13 -11.40 19.74
C ASN A 457 -17.58 -11.44 20.23
N HIS A 458 -18.50 -11.90 19.39
CA HIS A 458 -19.89 -12.14 19.79
C HIS A 458 -20.09 -13.63 20.05
N PHE A 459 -20.30 -14.02 21.30
CA PHE A 459 -20.44 -15.43 21.68
C PHE A 459 -21.79 -16.02 21.26
N PHE A 460 -21.77 -17.34 20.99
CA PHE A 460 -22.83 -18.23 20.47
C PHE A 460 -23.03 -18.22 18.95
N TRP A 461 -22.25 -19.09 18.30
CA TRP A 461 -22.41 -19.50 16.92
C TRP A 461 -21.93 -20.96 16.79
N HIS A 462 -22.58 -21.71 15.93
CA HIS A 462 -22.08 -22.99 15.44
C HIS A 462 -22.68 -23.27 14.06
N PRO A 463 -21.91 -23.94 13.18
CA PRO A 463 -22.45 -24.41 11.91
C PRO A 463 -23.69 -25.28 12.14
N SER A 464 -24.49 -25.47 11.11
CA SER A 464 -25.68 -26.31 11.13
C SER A 464 -25.27 -27.79 11.21
N HIS A 465 -24.61 -28.28 10.17
CA HIS A 465 -24.17 -29.68 10.06
C HIS A 465 -22.83 -29.77 9.32
N THR A 466 -22.11 -30.88 9.49
CA THR A 466 -20.82 -31.08 8.81
C THR A 466 -20.93 -31.34 7.30
N ASP A 467 -22.12 -31.56 6.76
CA ASP A 467 -22.37 -31.79 5.33
C ASP A 467 -22.83 -30.52 4.57
N ASP A 468 -23.00 -29.39 5.26
CA ASP A 468 -23.22 -28.10 4.60
C ASP A 468 -21.89 -27.56 4.05
N TRP A 469 -21.72 -27.69 2.72
CA TRP A 469 -20.48 -27.29 2.04
C TRP A 469 -20.22 -25.77 2.09
N TYR A 470 -21.29 -24.96 2.09
CA TYR A 470 -21.14 -23.50 2.05
C TYR A 470 -20.67 -22.99 3.42
N GLU A 471 -21.27 -23.50 4.49
CA GLU A 471 -20.83 -23.23 5.85
C GLU A 471 -19.40 -23.77 6.09
N HIS A 472 -19.03 -24.91 5.49
CA HIS A 472 -17.67 -25.44 5.60
C HIS A 472 -16.61 -24.50 5.02
N GLU A 473 -16.81 -24.00 3.79
CA GLU A 473 -15.85 -23.08 3.16
C GLU A 473 -15.70 -21.76 3.92
N GLN A 474 -16.81 -21.21 4.42
CA GLN A 474 -16.78 -20.01 5.25
C GLN A 474 -16.09 -20.28 6.60
N PHE A 475 -16.33 -21.45 7.20
CA PHE A 475 -15.64 -21.87 8.41
C PHE A 475 -14.13 -22.01 8.21
N LEU A 476 -13.66 -22.54 7.08
CA LEU A 476 -12.22 -22.62 6.79
C LEU A 476 -11.57 -21.24 6.73
N SER A 477 -12.24 -20.26 6.12
CA SER A 477 -11.79 -18.86 6.14
C SER A 477 -11.78 -18.29 7.55
N TYR A 478 -12.81 -18.57 8.35
CA TYR A 478 -12.88 -18.17 9.75
C TYR A 478 -11.73 -18.74 10.59
N ALA A 479 -11.54 -20.07 10.55
CA ALA A 479 -10.49 -20.77 11.28
C ALA A 479 -9.09 -20.23 10.91
N HIS A 480 -8.88 -19.96 9.62
CA HIS A 480 -7.64 -19.36 9.12
C HIS A 480 -7.39 -17.98 9.72
N ILE A 481 -8.38 -17.08 9.70
CA ILE A 481 -8.22 -15.73 10.29
C ILE A 481 -7.95 -15.82 11.79
N VAL A 482 -8.66 -16.68 12.52
CA VAL A 482 -8.40 -16.90 13.96
C VAL A 482 -6.95 -17.34 14.20
N GLU A 483 -6.42 -18.25 13.39
CA GLU A 483 -5.02 -18.68 13.48
C GLU A 483 -4.05 -17.51 13.27
N LYS A 484 -4.29 -16.67 12.26
CA LYS A 484 -3.46 -15.47 12.02
C LYS A 484 -3.51 -14.51 13.21
N LEU A 485 -4.70 -14.24 13.76
CA LEU A 485 -4.84 -13.37 14.94
C LEU A 485 -4.10 -13.93 16.16
N LEU A 486 -4.10 -15.24 16.36
CA LEU A 486 -3.32 -15.91 17.42
C LEU A 486 -1.80 -15.79 17.21
N LEU A 487 -1.34 -15.72 15.96
CA LEU A 487 0.06 -15.48 15.60
C LEU A 487 0.47 -14.00 15.73
N GLY A 488 -0.44 -13.13 16.20
CA GLY A 488 -0.19 -11.71 16.37
C GLY A 488 -0.38 -10.87 15.12
N TRP A 489 -1.03 -11.42 14.08
CA TRP A 489 -1.44 -10.62 12.93
C TRP A 489 -2.57 -9.68 13.34
N GLU A 490 -2.61 -8.50 12.73
CA GLU A 490 -3.65 -7.51 13.01
C GLU A 490 -4.87 -7.69 12.10
N PRO A 491 -6.10 -7.51 12.60
CA PRO A 491 -7.29 -7.58 11.77
C PRO A 491 -7.41 -6.34 10.88
N VAL A 492 -7.76 -6.58 9.63
CA VAL A 492 -7.95 -5.55 8.61
C VAL A 492 -9.17 -5.90 7.77
N GLY A 493 -9.77 -4.93 7.08
CA GLY A 493 -10.96 -5.22 6.30
C GLY A 493 -11.20 -4.30 5.12
N TYR A 494 -12.17 -4.73 4.30
CA TYR A 494 -12.63 -4.01 3.12
C TYR A 494 -14.15 -3.90 3.12
N VAL A 495 -14.65 -2.84 2.51
CA VAL A 495 -16.09 -2.61 2.30
C VAL A 495 -16.44 -2.99 0.87
N SER A 496 -17.50 -3.79 0.69
CA SER A 496 -17.98 -4.16 -0.64
C SER A 496 -18.66 -2.98 -1.35
N TYR A 497 -18.48 -2.90 -2.66
CA TYR A 497 -19.30 -2.03 -3.50
C TYR A 497 -20.70 -2.58 -3.75
N ASN A 498 -20.94 -3.85 -3.42
CA ASN A 498 -22.22 -4.51 -3.62
C ASN A 498 -23.09 -4.46 -2.36
N VAL A 499 -24.39 -4.37 -2.59
CA VAL A 499 -25.46 -4.33 -1.59
C VAL A 499 -26.67 -5.09 -2.12
N GLY A 500 -27.43 -5.70 -1.21
CA GLY A 500 -28.59 -6.54 -1.51
C GLY A 500 -28.45 -7.93 -0.90
N GLU A 501 -29.59 -8.59 -0.65
CA GLU A 501 -29.57 -9.98 -0.18
C GLU A 501 -28.91 -10.90 -1.21
N GLY A 502 -27.90 -11.65 -0.77
CA GLY A 502 -27.19 -12.62 -1.61
C GLY A 502 -26.21 -11.98 -2.61
N ALA A 503 -25.96 -10.67 -2.53
CA ALA A 503 -24.94 -10.03 -3.34
C ALA A 503 -23.54 -10.57 -2.96
N PRO A 504 -22.66 -10.86 -3.92
CA PRO A 504 -21.31 -11.30 -3.58
C PRO A 504 -20.53 -10.14 -2.97
N ALA A 505 -19.66 -10.43 -2.01
CA ALA A 505 -18.88 -9.35 -1.39
C ALA A 505 -17.82 -8.72 -2.30
N ASN A 506 -17.51 -9.33 -3.45
CA ASN A 506 -16.66 -8.73 -4.48
C ASN A 506 -17.50 -8.09 -5.61
N PRO A 507 -17.10 -6.91 -6.13
CA PRO A 507 -15.86 -6.22 -5.83
C PRO A 507 -15.89 -5.40 -4.53
N VAL A 508 -14.75 -5.31 -3.85
CA VAL A 508 -14.52 -4.45 -2.68
C VAL A 508 -13.77 -3.17 -3.03
N HIS A 509 -13.89 -2.16 -2.18
CA HIS A 509 -13.04 -0.97 -2.24
C HIS A 509 -11.56 -1.36 -2.05
N PRO A 510 -10.62 -0.82 -2.86
CA PRO A 510 -9.22 -1.28 -2.86
C PRO A 510 -8.44 -0.88 -1.62
N GLU A 511 -8.84 0.21 -0.96
CA GLU A 511 -8.19 0.69 0.24
C GLU A 511 -8.50 -0.17 1.47
N LEU A 512 -7.46 -0.43 2.26
CA LEU A 512 -7.50 -1.31 3.42
C LEU A 512 -7.85 -0.54 4.71
N ILE A 513 -8.82 -1.04 5.46
CA ILE A 513 -9.22 -0.46 6.75
C ILE A 513 -8.56 -1.23 7.89
N SER A 514 -7.81 -0.53 8.74
CA SER A 514 -7.27 -1.12 9.97
C SER A 514 -8.39 -1.29 11.00
N ILE A 515 -8.38 -2.41 11.75
CA ILE A 515 -9.42 -2.72 12.73
C ILE A 515 -8.77 -2.88 14.11
N VAL A 516 -9.29 -2.17 15.10
CA VAL A 516 -8.86 -2.31 16.49
C VAL A 516 -9.52 -3.56 17.09
N SER A 517 -8.71 -4.55 17.47
CA SER A 517 -9.22 -5.74 18.13
C SER A 517 -9.53 -5.47 19.60
N HIS A 518 -10.79 -5.67 20.00
CA HIS A 518 -11.22 -5.70 21.41
C HIS A 518 -11.31 -7.12 21.97
N ILE A 519 -10.83 -8.12 21.22
CA ILE A 519 -10.87 -9.53 21.63
C ILE A 519 -9.69 -9.82 22.54
N THR A 520 -9.98 -10.29 23.75
CA THR A 520 -8.96 -10.65 24.74
C THR A 520 -8.27 -11.96 24.36
N SER A 521 -7.06 -12.19 24.90
CA SER A 521 -6.33 -13.46 24.70
C SER A 521 -7.11 -14.67 25.22
N ASN A 522 -7.92 -14.50 26.28
CA ASN A 522 -8.79 -15.55 26.81
C ASN A 522 -9.93 -15.88 25.84
N GLU A 523 -10.54 -14.85 25.25
CA GLU A 523 -11.56 -15.04 24.22
C GLU A 523 -10.98 -15.70 22.96
N LEU A 524 -9.81 -15.26 22.48
CA LEU A 524 -9.12 -15.90 21.37
C LEU A 524 -8.77 -17.36 21.66
N SER A 525 -8.34 -17.68 22.89
CA SER A 525 -8.08 -19.06 23.30
C SER A 525 -9.36 -19.90 23.35
N SER A 526 -10.47 -19.31 23.81
CA SER A 526 -11.78 -19.96 23.79
C SER A 526 -12.27 -20.20 22.36
N ILE A 527 -12.08 -19.23 21.45
CA ILE A 527 -12.40 -19.37 20.03
C ILE A 527 -11.57 -20.50 19.42
N ARG A 528 -10.25 -20.52 19.68
CA ARG A 528 -9.34 -21.58 19.20
C ARG A 528 -9.83 -22.96 19.59
N SER A 529 -10.23 -23.14 20.85
CA SER A 529 -10.76 -24.42 21.33
C SER A 529 -12.05 -24.82 20.60
N ARG A 530 -12.95 -23.87 20.31
CA ARG A 530 -14.15 -24.16 19.51
C ARG A 530 -13.81 -24.51 18.06
N VAL A 531 -12.87 -23.80 17.44
CA VAL A 531 -12.38 -24.09 16.09
C VAL A 531 -11.80 -25.50 16.01
N ALA A 532 -10.96 -25.90 16.97
CA ALA A 532 -10.37 -27.23 17.01
C ALA A 532 -11.43 -28.34 17.14
N LYS A 533 -12.47 -28.12 17.94
CA LYS A 533 -13.64 -29.01 17.98
C LYS A 533 -14.31 -29.11 16.61
N ILE A 534 -14.69 -28.00 15.99
CA ILE A 534 -15.37 -28.03 14.67
C ILE A 534 -14.50 -28.73 13.61
N GLN A 535 -13.20 -28.47 13.58
CA GLN A 535 -12.26 -29.20 12.70
C GLN A 535 -12.25 -30.70 12.97
N THR A 536 -12.30 -31.11 14.25
CA THR A 536 -12.45 -32.52 14.65
C THR A 536 -13.75 -33.11 14.14
N ALA A 537 -14.88 -32.40 14.27
CA ALA A 537 -16.16 -32.85 13.72
C ALA A 537 -16.11 -33.07 12.21
N TYR A 538 -15.61 -32.10 11.43
CA TYR A 538 -15.50 -32.25 9.98
C TYR A 538 -14.65 -33.46 9.58
N ARG A 539 -13.46 -33.59 10.18
CA ARG A 539 -12.56 -34.74 9.92
C ARG A 539 -13.24 -36.07 10.25
N VAL A 540 -13.78 -36.20 11.46
CA VAL A 540 -14.35 -37.48 11.91
C VAL A 540 -15.62 -37.81 11.13
N SER A 541 -16.48 -36.82 10.82
CA SER A 541 -17.68 -37.02 10.00
C SER A 541 -17.35 -37.53 8.59
N GLU A 542 -16.25 -37.06 7.99
CA GLU A 542 -15.76 -37.55 6.70
C GLU A 542 -15.29 -39.01 6.80
N GLU A 543 -14.47 -39.33 7.81
CA GLU A 543 -13.94 -40.68 8.06
C GLU A 543 -15.05 -41.70 8.34
N VAL A 544 -16.05 -41.34 9.14
CA VAL A 544 -17.19 -42.22 9.48
C VAL A 544 -18.36 -42.10 8.48
N THR A 545 -18.26 -41.20 7.50
CA THR A 545 -19.28 -40.94 6.48
C THR A 545 -20.67 -40.74 7.07
N PHE A 546 -20.75 -39.97 8.17
CA PHE A 546 -22.01 -39.67 8.84
C PHE A 546 -21.99 -38.21 9.31
N PRO A 547 -22.94 -37.36 8.87
CA PRO A 547 -22.97 -35.96 9.27
C PRO A 547 -23.16 -35.78 10.77
N LEU A 548 -22.54 -34.75 11.34
CA LEU A 548 -22.72 -34.31 12.71
C LEU A 548 -23.43 -32.95 12.72
N GLY A 549 -24.55 -32.86 13.43
CA GLY A 549 -25.20 -31.59 13.77
C GLY A 549 -24.56 -30.99 15.01
N PHE A 550 -24.23 -29.70 14.95
CA PHE A 550 -23.67 -29.00 16.09
C PHE A 550 -24.77 -28.56 17.07
N SER A 551 -24.47 -28.61 18.36
CA SER A 551 -25.35 -28.21 19.46
C SER A 551 -24.56 -27.56 20.58
N ASP A 552 -25.22 -26.87 21.51
CA ASP A 552 -24.55 -26.29 22.68
C ASP A 552 -23.83 -27.38 23.51
N GLU A 553 -24.39 -28.59 23.54
CA GLU A 553 -23.80 -29.75 24.19
C GLU A 553 -22.47 -30.18 23.58
N TYR A 554 -22.33 -30.09 22.26
CA TYR A 554 -21.09 -30.40 21.56
C TYR A 554 -19.93 -29.49 22.03
N PHE A 555 -20.24 -28.22 22.28
CA PHE A 555 -19.25 -27.25 22.73
C PHE A 555 -19.03 -27.27 24.25
N ASN A 556 -19.71 -28.14 24.99
CA ASN A 556 -19.51 -28.25 26.43
C ASN A 556 -18.03 -28.52 26.78
N PRO A 557 -17.41 -27.77 27.72
CA PRO A 557 -16.00 -27.95 28.06
C PRO A 557 -15.64 -29.35 28.57
N ALA A 558 -16.60 -30.09 29.15
CA ALA A 558 -16.38 -31.46 29.61
C ALA A 558 -16.20 -32.47 28.46
N LEU A 559 -16.63 -32.12 27.24
CA LEU A 559 -16.52 -32.95 26.06
C LEU A 559 -15.22 -32.61 25.30
N SER A 560 -14.20 -33.46 25.43
CA SER A 560 -12.93 -33.32 24.70
C SER A 560 -13.01 -33.80 23.26
N GLU A 561 -12.10 -33.34 22.39
CA GLU A 561 -11.97 -33.78 20.99
C GLU A 561 -11.82 -35.31 20.88
N ASP A 562 -10.95 -35.91 21.71
CA ASP A 562 -10.81 -37.36 21.80
C ASP A 562 -12.11 -38.10 22.18
N ALA A 563 -12.95 -37.48 23.03
CA ALA A 563 -14.20 -38.08 23.46
C ALA A 563 -15.25 -38.00 22.35
N ILE A 564 -15.25 -36.91 21.57
CA ILE A 564 -16.05 -36.75 20.36
C ILE A 564 -15.70 -37.83 19.36
N GLU A 565 -14.41 -37.97 19.02
CA GLU A 565 -13.94 -38.93 18.04
C GLU A 565 -14.31 -40.37 18.42
N ARG A 566 -13.96 -40.80 19.65
CA ARG A 566 -14.30 -42.15 20.14
C ARG A 566 -15.81 -42.40 20.13
N ALA A 567 -16.62 -41.42 20.51
CA ALA A 567 -18.08 -41.57 20.51
C ALA A 567 -18.63 -41.75 19.10
N MET A 568 -18.19 -40.92 18.15
CA MET A 568 -18.64 -41.02 16.75
C MET A 568 -18.26 -42.35 16.11
N TYR A 569 -17.01 -42.79 16.27
CA TYR A 569 -16.58 -44.12 15.80
C TYR A 569 -17.37 -45.25 16.45
N SER A 570 -17.61 -45.18 17.75
CA SER A 570 -18.36 -46.21 18.47
C SER A 570 -19.82 -46.30 18.02
N LEU A 571 -20.54 -45.18 17.94
CA LEU A 571 -21.94 -45.18 17.56
C LEU A 571 -22.13 -45.55 16.09
N THR A 572 -21.33 -44.99 15.17
CA THR A 572 -21.42 -45.33 13.75
C THR A 572 -21.08 -46.79 13.47
N GLY A 573 -20.09 -47.36 14.18
CA GLY A 573 -19.82 -48.80 14.14
C GLY A 573 -21.03 -49.64 14.54
N LYS A 574 -21.74 -49.27 15.62
CA LYS A 574 -22.97 -49.94 16.05
C LYS A 574 -24.12 -49.77 15.07
N LEU A 575 -24.30 -48.59 14.48
CA LEU A 575 -25.33 -48.33 13.48
C LEU A 575 -25.10 -49.16 12.21
N ARG A 576 -23.84 -49.28 11.77
CA ARG A 576 -23.44 -50.09 10.60
C ARG A 576 -23.62 -51.60 10.81
N ALA A 577 -23.51 -52.07 12.05
CA ALA A 577 -23.74 -53.48 12.39
C ALA A 577 -25.22 -53.91 12.26
N GLY A 578 -26.16 -52.97 12.16
CA GLY A 578 -27.59 -53.25 11.99
C GLY A 578 -28.31 -53.65 13.29
N PRO A 579 -29.63 -53.94 13.23
CA PRO A 579 -30.45 -54.19 14.41
C PRO A 579 -30.16 -55.58 15.02
N GLY A 580 -29.18 -55.64 15.92
CA GLY A 580 -28.87 -56.79 16.79
C GLY A 580 -29.10 -56.51 18.28
N PRO A 581 -28.75 -57.44 19.19
CA PRO A 581 -28.92 -57.28 20.65
C PRO A 581 -28.20 -56.06 21.24
N GLU A 582 -27.17 -55.57 20.56
CA GLU A 582 -26.37 -54.39 20.93
C GLU A 582 -26.74 -53.11 20.18
N PHE A 583 -27.83 -53.12 19.39
CA PHE A 583 -28.27 -51.96 18.62
C PHE A 583 -28.70 -50.84 19.54
N THR A 584 -27.99 -49.70 19.44
CA THR A 584 -28.32 -48.49 20.17
C THR A 584 -28.31 -47.30 19.24
N THR A 585 -29.34 -46.46 19.35
CA THR A 585 -29.41 -45.18 18.62
C THR A 585 -28.76 -44.04 19.41
N ARG A 586 -28.25 -44.31 20.61
CA ARG A 586 -27.52 -43.34 21.43
C ARG A 586 -26.49 -43.97 22.37
N ILE A 587 -25.41 -43.27 22.71
CA ILE A 587 -24.39 -43.71 23.67
C ILE A 587 -24.02 -42.61 24.66
N PRO A 588 -23.71 -42.94 25.93
CA PRO A 588 -23.20 -41.96 26.88
C PRO A 588 -21.75 -41.63 26.54
N VAL A 589 -21.37 -40.37 26.67
CA VAL A 589 -20.01 -39.89 26.33
C VAL A 589 -19.31 -39.33 27.55
N VAL A 590 -19.94 -38.39 28.25
CA VAL A 590 -19.36 -37.72 29.43
C VAL A 590 -20.38 -37.56 30.54
N SER A 591 -19.95 -37.77 31.79
CA SER A 591 -20.72 -37.43 32.98
C SER A 591 -20.64 -35.94 33.29
N LEU A 592 -21.79 -35.32 33.58
CA LEU A 592 -21.86 -33.96 34.11
C LEU A 592 -22.32 -33.98 35.57
N ASP A 593 -22.30 -32.81 36.21
CA ASP A 593 -22.84 -32.66 37.57
C ASP A 593 -24.36 -32.81 37.61
N ARG A 594 -24.88 -33.13 38.81
CA ARG A 594 -26.33 -33.21 39.14
C ARG A 594 -27.11 -34.30 38.39
N GLY A 595 -26.51 -35.47 38.15
CA GLY A 595 -27.22 -36.62 37.60
C GLY A 595 -27.53 -36.49 36.10
N ARG A 596 -26.78 -35.66 35.37
CA ARG A 596 -26.89 -35.48 33.92
C ARG A 596 -25.61 -35.93 33.21
N GLY A 597 -25.71 -36.27 31.94
CA GLY A 597 -24.57 -36.61 31.09
C GLY A 597 -24.77 -36.13 29.67
N ILE A 598 -23.68 -36.06 28.91
CA ILE A 598 -23.71 -35.81 27.47
C ILE A 598 -23.77 -37.15 26.74
N TRP A 599 -24.72 -37.25 25.82
CA TRP A 599 -24.96 -38.41 24.98
C TRP A 599 -24.71 -38.04 23.52
N LEU A 600 -24.29 -39.01 22.71
CA LEU A 600 -24.32 -38.90 21.26
C LEU A 600 -25.49 -39.74 20.74
N ALA A 601 -26.39 -39.14 19.97
CA ALA A 601 -27.58 -39.77 19.45
C ALA A 601 -27.66 -39.68 17.93
N CYS A 602 -28.27 -40.69 17.30
CA CYS A 602 -28.64 -40.70 15.90
C CYS A 602 -30.03 -40.06 15.72
N ARG A 603 -30.11 -39.01 14.91
CA ARG A 603 -31.34 -38.26 14.59
C ARG A 603 -31.91 -38.61 13.22
N GLY A 604 -31.64 -39.83 12.75
CA GLY A 604 -31.98 -40.27 11.40
C GLY A 604 -30.76 -40.15 10.49
N TRP A 605 -30.62 -39.02 9.79
CA TRP A 605 -29.56 -38.82 8.79
C TRP A 605 -28.28 -38.16 9.34
N TYR A 606 -28.29 -37.67 10.59
CA TYR A 606 -27.14 -37.04 11.25
C TYR A 606 -27.02 -37.47 12.72
N LEU A 607 -25.82 -37.31 13.29
CA LEU A 607 -25.54 -37.49 14.71
C LEU A 607 -25.63 -36.17 15.45
N GLN A 608 -26.01 -36.17 16.72
CA GLN A 608 -26.07 -34.97 17.53
C GLN A 608 -25.75 -35.27 18.99
N PHE A 609 -25.02 -34.35 19.65
CA PHE A 609 -24.80 -34.42 21.09
C PHE A 609 -25.99 -33.81 21.84
N GLU A 610 -26.47 -34.49 22.88
CA GLU A 610 -27.63 -34.07 23.67
C GLU A 610 -27.41 -34.31 25.18
N ILE A 611 -28.12 -33.55 26.02
CA ILE A 611 -28.16 -33.80 27.48
C ILE A 611 -29.17 -34.91 27.76
N GLY A 612 -28.74 -35.89 28.54
CA GLY A 612 -29.60 -36.96 29.05
C GLY A 612 -29.34 -37.26 30.53
N PRO A 613 -30.11 -38.16 31.15
CA PRO A 613 -29.84 -38.63 32.50
C PRO A 613 -28.48 -39.33 32.59
N GLN A 614 -27.76 -39.14 33.70
CA GLN A 614 -26.53 -39.86 33.99
C GLN A 614 -26.89 -41.30 34.35
N ILE A 615 -26.40 -42.27 33.58
CA ILE A 615 -26.63 -43.70 33.85
C ILE A 615 -25.28 -44.37 34.08
N TRP A 616 -25.01 -44.78 35.31
CA TRP A 616 -24.22 -45.98 35.58
C TRP A 616 -25.00 -46.90 36.51
N PRO A 617 -24.93 -48.23 36.35
CA PRO A 617 -25.34 -49.13 37.41
C PRO A 617 -24.45 -48.88 38.63
N ARG A 618 -25.04 -48.82 39.83
CA ARG A 618 -24.28 -48.82 41.08
C ARG A 618 -23.31 -50.00 41.06
N MET A 619 -22.00 -49.74 41.09
CA MET A 619 -21.05 -50.59 41.80
C MET A 619 -19.97 -49.71 42.42
N GLY A 620 -19.84 -49.80 43.74
CA GLY A 620 -18.81 -49.09 44.49
C GLY A 620 -17.42 -49.62 44.16
N GLY A 621 -16.42 -48.77 44.37
CA GLY A 621 -15.01 -49.12 44.27
C GLY A 621 -14.31 -48.36 43.15
N THR A 622 -13.45 -47.44 43.57
CA THR A 622 -12.35 -46.84 42.81
C THR A 622 -11.75 -47.81 41.79
N GLN A 623 -12.04 -47.61 40.51
CA GLN A 623 -11.17 -48.00 39.40
C GLN A 623 -11.42 -47.09 38.21
N SER A 624 -10.33 -46.47 37.74
CA SER A 624 -10.24 -45.80 36.45
C SER A 624 -10.64 -46.78 35.35
N ILE A 625 -11.58 -46.41 34.47
CA ILE A 625 -12.01 -47.29 33.37
C ILE A 625 -10.95 -47.24 32.27
N CYS A 626 -9.98 -48.14 32.36
CA CYS A 626 -9.25 -48.65 31.21
C CYS A 626 -10.22 -49.54 30.39
N PHE A 627 -10.40 -49.25 29.11
CA PHE A 627 -11.04 -50.21 28.20
C PHE A 627 -10.05 -51.38 27.91
N PRO A 628 -10.53 -52.62 27.69
CA PRO A 628 -9.66 -53.77 27.54
C PRO A 628 -8.88 -53.68 26.22
N VAL A 629 -7.56 -53.88 26.32
CA VAL A 629 -6.69 -54.15 25.18
C VAL A 629 -7.13 -55.49 24.55
N ASN A 630 -7.32 -55.47 23.24
CA ASN A 630 -7.57 -56.66 22.42
C ASN A 630 -6.66 -57.82 22.83
N ARG A 631 -7.26 -58.98 23.14
CA ARG A 631 -6.55 -60.26 23.12
C ARG A 631 -6.90 -60.99 21.82
N THR A 632 -5.86 -61.09 20.98
CA THR A 632 -5.67 -61.90 19.75
C THR A 632 -6.69 -61.75 18.65
#